data_AF-A0A1G6XTR4-F1
#
_entry.id   AF-A0A1G6XTR4-F1
#
_cell.length_a   1.000
_cell.length_b   1.000
_cell.length_c   1.000
_cell.angle_alpha   90.00
_cell.angle_beta   90.00
_cell.angle_gamma   90.00
#
_symmetry.space_group_name_H-M   'P 1'
#
loop_
_entity.id
_entity.type
_entity.pdbx_description
1 polymer ?
#
loop_
_entity_poly.entity_id
_entity_poly.type
_entity_poly.pdbx_seq_one_letter_code
_entity_poly.pdbx_strand_id
1 'polypeptide(L)'
;MTAPLDQFLAPQAQSAMIAGLFLAAGWWVVALQNRRRDNKHRAERIRDVQRAIFAEIRAYIAVLERDRIAEYGEEIARRIESETGYFPVIPTEHNDAIFRAIVGELHILPRGTVDPVVLYYSQLNAIGAMIADLRGLDLDRIGPERAGAMYRDYISMKLGAIELGEAAMTAIRSNIDGTGRISSPDGDRSGP
;
A
#
# COMPACT_ATOMS: atom_id res chain seq x y z
N MET A 1 -28.93 -4.26 -61.76
CA MET A 1 -28.76 -3.15 -60.80
C MET A 1 -27.26 -2.94 -60.65
N THR A 2 -26.71 -1.97 -61.38
CA THR A 2 -25.28 -1.62 -61.37
C THR A 2 -24.94 -0.91 -60.06
N ALA A 3 -23.83 -1.29 -59.45
CA ALA A 3 -23.39 -0.67 -58.19
C ALA A 3 -22.89 0.76 -58.48
N PRO A 4 -23.12 1.74 -57.60
CA PRO A 4 -22.92 3.16 -57.89
C PRO A 4 -21.46 3.59 -58.11
N LEU A 5 -20.48 2.68 -58.07
CA LEU A 5 -19.04 2.95 -58.20
C LEU A 5 -18.39 2.32 -59.45
N ASP A 6 -19.15 1.60 -60.28
CA ASP A 6 -18.64 0.91 -61.47
C ASP A 6 -18.14 1.86 -62.58
N GLN A 7 -18.47 3.15 -62.48
CA GLN A 7 -18.10 4.16 -63.47
C GLN A 7 -16.68 4.73 -63.27
N PHE A 8 -16.03 4.44 -62.14
CA PHE A 8 -14.72 5.03 -61.77
C PHE A 8 -13.67 4.02 -61.26
N LEU A 9 -14.03 2.76 -60.97
CA LEU A 9 -13.11 1.77 -60.38
C LEU A 9 -13.34 0.37 -60.95
N ALA A 10 -12.25 -0.33 -61.26
CA ALA A 10 -12.29 -1.74 -61.65
C ALA A 10 -12.89 -2.61 -60.52
N PRO A 11 -13.63 -3.70 -60.82
CA PRO A 11 -14.29 -4.54 -59.81
C PRO A 11 -13.35 -5.10 -58.73
N GLN A 12 -12.09 -5.34 -59.10
CA GLN A 12 -11.03 -5.80 -58.19
C GLN A 12 -10.58 -4.71 -57.22
N ALA A 13 -10.64 -3.44 -57.62
CA ALA A 13 -10.30 -2.29 -56.77
C ALA A 13 -11.40 -2.00 -55.73
N GLN A 14 -12.67 -2.17 -56.10
CA GLN A 14 -13.80 -2.03 -55.17
C GLN A 14 -13.75 -3.11 -54.07
N SER A 15 -13.50 -4.36 -54.46
CA SER A 15 -13.36 -5.48 -53.52
C SER A 15 -12.14 -5.34 -52.61
N ALA A 16 -10.99 -4.90 -53.14
CA ALA A 16 -9.81 -4.61 -52.34
C ALA A 16 -10.02 -3.46 -51.33
N MET A 17 -10.73 -2.39 -51.71
CA MET A 17 -11.08 -1.32 -50.79
C MET A 17 -12.01 -1.78 -49.68
N ILE A 18 -13.05 -2.56 -50.01
CA ILE A 18 -13.98 -3.10 -49.00
C ILE A 18 -13.22 -4.03 -48.04
N ALA A 19 -12.38 -4.92 -48.56
CA ALA A 19 -11.55 -5.81 -47.75
C ALA A 19 -10.59 -5.02 -46.83
N GLY A 20 -9.93 -3.97 -47.36
CA GLY A 20 -9.06 -3.10 -46.58
C GLY A 20 -9.80 -2.34 -45.46
N LEU A 21 -11.03 -1.87 -45.74
CA LEU A 21 -11.86 -1.16 -44.77
C LEU A 21 -12.32 -2.09 -43.63
N PHE A 22 -12.71 -3.33 -43.96
CA PHE A 22 -13.07 -4.35 -42.98
C PHE A 22 -11.89 -4.72 -42.06
N LEU A 23 -10.67 -4.84 -42.60
CA LEU A 23 -9.47 -5.10 -41.82
C LEU A 23 -9.13 -3.93 -40.88
N ALA A 24 -9.22 -2.69 -41.37
CA ALA A 24 -8.95 -1.50 -40.57
C ALA A 24 -9.97 -1.32 -39.42
N ALA A 25 -11.26 -1.56 -39.69
CA ALA A 25 -12.31 -1.52 -38.67
C ALA A 25 -12.11 -2.63 -37.61
N GLY A 26 -11.72 -3.83 -38.02
CA GLY A 26 -11.37 -4.92 -37.12
C GLY A 26 -10.24 -4.56 -36.15
N TRP A 27 -9.17 -3.92 -36.65
CA TRP A 27 -8.04 -3.48 -35.81
C TRP A 27 -8.46 -2.39 -34.81
N TRP A 28 -9.32 -1.45 -35.21
CA TRP A 28 -9.81 -0.40 -34.31
C TRP A 28 -10.67 -0.98 -33.17
N VAL A 29 -11.57 -1.92 -33.48
CA VAL A 29 -12.39 -2.60 -32.48
C VAL A 29 -11.52 -3.41 -31.52
N VAL A 30 -10.53 -4.14 -32.04
CA VAL A 30 -9.55 -4.86 -31.21
C VAL A 30 -8.75 -3.91 -30.33
N ALA A 31 -8.28 -2.78 -30.85
CA ALA A 31 -7.56 -1.77 -30.07
C ALA A 31 -8.43 -1.17 -28.96
N LEU A 32 -9.71 -0.90 -29.23
CA LEU A 32 -10.66 -0.40 -28.23
C LEU A 32 -10.98 -1.46 -27.17
N GLN A 33 -11.15 -2.72 -27.58
CA GLN A 33 -11.34 -3.84 -26.65
C GLN A 33 -10.11 -4.08 -25.78
N ASN A 34 -8.91 -4.03 -26.35
CA ASN A 34 -7.65 -4.17 -25.61
C ASN A 34 -7.50 -3.03 -24.60
N ARG A 35 -7.72 -1.77 -24.99
CA ARG A 35 -7.71 -0.64 -24.03
C ARG A 35 -8.69 -0.81 -22.87
N ARG A 36 -9.89 -1.35 -23.12
CA ARG A 36 -10.88 -1.63 -22.06
C ARG A 36 -10.43 -2.77 -21.15
N ARG A 37 -9.87 -3.84 -21.71
CA ARG A 37 -9.32 -4.97 -20.94
C ARG A 37 -8.14 -4.53 -20.08
N ASP A 38 -7.20 -3.77 -20.64
CA ASP A 38 -6.02 -3.26 -19.94
C ASP A 38 -6.41 -2.39 -18.74
N ASN A 39 -7.39 -1.49 -18.92
CA ASN A 39 -7.90 -0.67 -17.83
C ASN A 39 -8.60 -1.51 -16.74
N LYS A 40 -9.36 -2.54 -17.13
CA LYS A 40 -10.01 -3.46 -16.19
C LYS A 40 -8.98 -4.25 -15.39
N HIS A 41 -7.96 -4.80 -16.05
CA HIS A 41 -6.89 -5.54 -15.40
C HIS A 41 -6.08 -4.66 -14.44
N ARG A 42 -5.82 -3.40 -14.82
CA ARG A 42 -5.17 -2.42 -13.93
C ARG A 42 -6.00 -2.14 -12.68
N ALA A 43 -7.32 -1.95 -12.82
CA ALA A 43 -8.21 -1.71 -11.69
C ALA A 43 -8.36 -2.94 -10.76
N GLU A 44 -8.37 -4.15 -11.33
CA GLU A 44 -8.34 -5.40 -10.56
C GLU A 44 -7.05 -5.53 -9.76
N ARG A 45 -5.89 -5.33 -10.40
CA ARG A 45 -4.58 -5.36 -9.74
C ARG A 45 -4.48 -4.35 -8.59
N ILE A 46 -4.91 -3.11 -8.79
CA ILE A 46 -4.91 -2.08 -7.74
C ILE A 46 -5.72 -2.54 -6.52
N ARG A 47 -6.93 -3.09 -6.74
CA ARG A 47 -7.79 -3.56 -5.66
C ARG A 47 -7.20 -4.76 -4.91
N ASP A 48 -6.60 -5.71 -5.63
CA ASP A 48 -5.96 -6.87 -5.02
C ASP A 48 -4.77 -6.46 -4.15
N VAL A 49 -3.93 -5.54 -4.64
CA VAL A 49 -2.80 -4.95 -3.90
C VAL A 49 -3.29 -4.23 -2.64
N GLN A 50 -4.30 -3.36 -2.77
CA GLN A 50 -4.89 -2.65 -1.64
C GLN A 50 -5.48 -3.60 -0.60
N ARG A 51 -6.18 -4.65 -1.04
CA ARG A 51 -6.76 -5.66 -0.15
C ARG A 51 -5.69 -6.45 0.59
N ALA A 52 -4.59 -6.78 -0.09
CA ALA A 52 -3.46 -7.49 0.50
C ALA A 52 -2.75 -6.63 1.56
N ILE A 53 -2.45 -5.36 1.25
CA ILE A 53 -1.88 -4.40 2.21
C ILE A 53 -2.83 -4.26 3.42
N PHE A 54 -4.12 -4.03 3.17
CA PHE A 54 -5.11 -3.89 4.23
C PHE A 54 -5.11 -5.08 5.18
N ALA A 55 -5.06 -6.31 4.64
CA ALA A 55 -5.03 -7.52 5.44
C ALA A 55 -3.76 -7.65 6.27
N GLU A 56 -2.59 -7.31 5.73
CA GLU A 56 -1.31 -7.32 6.45
C GLU A 56 -1.32 -6.31 7.62
N ILE A 57 -1.69 -5.05 7.35
CA ILE A 57 -1.77 -3.99 8.37
C ILE A 57 -2.72 -4.42 9.50
N ARG A 58 -3.92 -4.90 9.12
CA ARG A 58 -4.93 -5.34 10.08
C ARG A 58 -4.44 -6.51 10.93
N ALA A 59 -3.71 -7.46 10.35
CA ALA A 59 -3.20 -8.61 11.09
C ALA A 59 -2.22 -8.18 12.19
N TYR A 60 -1.31 -7.24 11.89
CA TYR A 60 -0.38 -6.73 12.89
C TYR A 60 -1.08 -5.94 14.00
N ILE A 61 -1.99 -5.03 13.65
CA ILE A 61 -2.74 -4.24 14.63
C ILE A 61 -3.54 -5.14 15.57
N ALA A 62 -4.22 -6.15 15.03
CA ALA A 62 -5.01 -7.09 15.83
C ALA A 62 -4.16 -7.83 16.87
N VAL A 63 -2.87 -8.10 16.58
CA VAL A 63 -1.93 -8.67 17.55
C VAL A 63 -1.63 -7.67 18.67
N LEU A 64 -1.32 -6.42 18.33
CA LEU A 64 -1.00 -5.38 19.31
C LEU A 64 -2.18 -5.07 20.25
N GLU A 65 -3.39 -5.05 19.71
CA GLU A 65 -4.63 -4.87 20.46
C GLU A 65 -4.91 -6.04 21.39
N ARG A 66 -4.83 -7.27 20.87
CA ARG A 66 -5.03 -8.51 21.65
C ARG A 66 -4.06 -8.58 22.84
N ASP A 67 -2.81 -8.21 22.60
CA ASP A 67 -1.76 -8.27 23.61
C ASP A 67 -1.81 -7.09 24.60
N ARG A 68 -2.74 -6.13 24.40
CA ARG A 68 -2.88 -4.91 25.21
C ARG A 68 -1.52 -4.23 25.41
N ILE A 69 -0.85 -3.95 24.30
CA ILE A 69 0.58 -3.63 24.25
C ILE A 69 1.01 -2.50 25.20
N ALA A 70 0.14 -1.53 25.49
CA ALA A 70 0.41 -0.47 26.48
C ALA A 70 0.56 -1.03 27.90
N GLU A 71 -0.40 -1.83 28.36
CA GLU A 71 -0.41 -2.42 29.71
C GLU A 71 0.75 -3.40 29.87
N TYR A 72 0.93 -4.26 28.86
CA TYR A 72 2.07 -5.19 28.81
C TYR A 72 3.41 -4.45 28.83
N GLY A 73 3.53 -3.38 28.05
CA GLY A 73 4.74 -2.56 27.98
C GLY A 73 5.12 -1.94 29.33
N GLU A 74 4.14 -1.36 30.01
CA GLU A 74 4.30 -0.75 31.34
C GLU A 74 4.65 -1.78 32.44
N GLU A 75 4.10 -2.99 32.36
CA GLU A 75 4.47 -4.08 33.26
C GLU A 75 5.93 -4.48 33.06
N ILE A 76 6.35 -4.73 31.82
CA ILE A 76 7.72 -5.15 31.53
C ILE A 76 8.73 -4.06 31.86
N ALA A 77 8.43 -2.78 31.58
CA ALA A 77 9.29 -1.67 31.94
C ALA A 77 9.52 -1.60 33.46
N ARG A 78 8.47 -1.77 34.28
CA ARG A 78 8.59 -1.83 35.74
C ARG A 78 9.44 -3.01 36.20
N ARG A 79 9.34 -4.16 35.53
CA ARG A 79 10.18 -5.33 35.84
C ARG A 79 11.64 -5.06 35.49
N ILE A 80 11.95 -4.40 34.38
CA ILE A 80 13.32 -3.98 34.04
C ILE A 80 13.90 -3.07 35.13
N GLU A 81 13.10 -2.16 35.68
CA GLU A 81 13.52 -1.21 36.72
C GLU A 81 13.69 -1.87 38.10
N SER A 82 12.91 -2.90 38.43
CA SER A 82 12.82 -3.47 39.79
C SER A 82 13.48 -4.84 39.95
N GLU A 83 13.60 -5.64 38.90
CA GLU A 83 14.20 -6.97 38.93
C GLU A 83 15.65 -6.89 38.44
N THR A 84 16.61 -7.10 39.35
CA THR A 84 18.04 -7.02 39.01
C THR A 84 18.42 -8.02 37.91
N GLY A 85 18.99 -7.50 36.82
CA GLY A 85 19.45 -8.31 35.68
C GLY A 85 18.33 -8.78 34.75
N TYR A 86 17.08 -8.35 34.96
CA TYR A 86 15.97 -8.70 34.08
C TYR A 86 15.96 -7.81 32.83
N PHE A 87 15.87 -8.44 31.67
CA PHE A 87 15.51 -7.78 30.42
C PHE A 87 14.73 -8.77 29.53
N PRO A 88 13.60 -8.36 28.94
CA PRO A 88 12.79 -9.24 28.12
C PRO A 88 13.53 -9.65 26.85
N VAL A 89 13.21 -10.85 26.35
CA VAL A 89 13.61 -11.22 24.98
C VAL A 89 12.77 -10.39 24.00
N ILE A 90 13.45 -9.61 23.16
CA ILE A 90 12.79 -8.83 22.09
C ILE A 90 12.83 -9.65 20.78
N PRO A 91 11.69 -10.20 20.32
CA PRO A 91 11.66 -10.97 19.08
C PRO A 91 11.87 -10.09 17.86
N THR A 92 12.44 -10.65 16.80
CA THR A 92 12.40 -10.01 15.48
C THR A 92 10.98 -10.06 14.94
N GLU A 93 10.54 -8.95 14.34
CA GLU A 93 9.21 -8.80 13.77
C GLU A 93 9.30 -8.67 12.24
N HIS A 94 8.44 -9.39 11.53
CA HIS A 94 8.32 -9.36 10.07
C HIS A 94 6.86 -9.19 9.66
N ASN A 95 6.35 -7.97 9.81
CA ASN A 95 4.95 -7.62 9.56
C ASN A 95 4.75 -6.84 8.24
N ASP A 96 5.65 -7.05 7.28
CA ASP A 96 5.78 -6.29 6.03
C ASP A 96 6.08 -7.19 4.81
N ALA A 97 5.77 -8.48 4.90
CA ALA A 97 6.05 -9.44 3.83
C ALA A 97 5.31 -9.11 2.52
N ILE A 98 4.03 -8.77 2.61
CA ILE A 98 3.20 -8.37 1.46
C ILE A 98 3.72 -7.06 0.91
N PHE A 99 3.94 -6.06 1.77
CA PHE A 99 4.46 -4.76 1.33
C PHE A 99 5.80 -4.86 0.59
N ARG A 100 6.76 -5.64 1.11
CA ARG A 100 8.04 -5.87 0.43
C ARG A 100 7.88 -6.49 -0.95
N ALA A 101 6.92 -7.39 -1.13
CA ALA A 101 6.67 -8.02 -2.41
C ALA A 101 6.10 -7.06 -3.47
N ILE A 102 5.43 -5.98 -3.05
CA ILE A 102 4.68 -5.06 -3.93
C ILE A 102 5.20 -3.63 -3.95
N VAL A 103 6.23 -3.30 -3.16
CA VAL A 103 6.71 -1.91 -3.02
C VAL A 103 7.11 -1.28 -4.36
N GLY A 104 7.66 -2.07 -5.30
CA GLY A 104 7.96 -1.61 -6.66
C GLY A 104 6.73 -1.20 -7.47
N GLU A 105 5.55 -1.66 -7.06
CA GLU A 105 4.27 -1.35 -7.68
C GLU A 105 3.54 -0.20 -7.01
N LEU A 106 4.06 0.40 -5.93
CA LEU A 106 3.36 1.44 -5.17
C LEU A 106 2.92 2.64 -6.04
N HIS A 107 3.65 2.89 -7.13
CA HIS A 107 3.30 3.91 -8.14
C HIS A 107 1.93 3.71 -8.81
N ILE A 108 1.34 2.51 -8.74
CA ILE A 108 -0.01 2.23 -9.25
C ILE A 108 -1.09 2.63 -8.26
N LEU A 109 -0.76 2.80 -6.98
CA LEU A 109 -1.72 3.17 -5.96
C LEU A 109 -2.13 4.65 -6.10
N PRO A 110 -3.38 4.99 -5.73
CA PRO A 110 -3.83 6.37 -5.70
C PRO A 110 -3.04 7.18 -4.66
N ARG A 111 -2.73 8.44 -4.97
CA ARG A 111 -1.92 9.32 -4.09
C ARG A 111 -2.43 9.36 -2.65
N GLY A 112 -3.75 9.45 -2.46
CA GLY A 112 -4.37 9.47 -1.13
C GLY A 112 -4.20 8.18 -0.32
N THR A 113 -3.74 7.09 -0.93
CA THR A 113 -3.43 5.82 -0.26
C THR A 113 -1.92 5.64 -0.06
N VAL A 114 -1.09 6.18 -0.95
CA VAL A 114 0.38 6.03 -0.89
C VAL A 114 0.93 6.60 0.41
N ASP A 115 0.63 7.86 0.74
CA ASP A 115 1.28 8.54 1.86
C ASP A 115 1.01 7.84 3.21
N PRO A 116 -0.25 7.50 3.58
CA PRO A 116 -0.53 6.80 4.84
C PRO A 116 0.13 5.42 4.91
N VAL A 117 0.16 4.68 3.80
CA VAL A 117 0.81 3.36 3.72
C VAL A 117 2.32 3.50 3.94
N VAL A 118 2.97 4.46 3.28
CA VAL A 118 4.41 4.71 3.44
C VAL A 118 4.74 5.11 4.87
N LEU A 119 3.96 6.00 5.49
CA LEU A 119 4.19 6.40 6.88
C LEU A 119 4.11 5.20 7.84
N TYR A 120 3.10 4.34 7.67
CA TYR A 120 2.97 3.12 8.46
C TYR A 120 4.17 2.19 8.32
N TYR A 121 4.59 1.85 7.10
CA TYR A 121 5.73 0.94 6.90
C TYR A 121 7.07 1.59 7.28
N SER A 122 7.20 2.92 7.18
CA SER A 122 8.34 3.65 7.74
C SER A 122 8.42 3.50 9.25
N GLN A 123 7.28 3.56 9.95
CA GLN A 123 7.22 3.31 11.39
C GLN A 123 7.63 1.87 11.74
N LEU A 124 7.19 0.87 10.97
CA LEU A 124 7.63 -0.52 11.17
C LEU A 124 9.14 -0.69 11.00
N ASN A 125 9.75 -0.01 10.02
CA ASN A 125 11.20 0.00 9.85
C ASN A 125 11.90 0.64 11.06
N ALA A 126 11.37 1.74 11.59
CA ALA A 126 11.91 2.39 12.79
C ALA A 126 11.82 1.47 14.02
N ILE A 127 10.69 0.76 14.19
CA ILE A 127 10.52 -0.25 15.24
C ILE A 127 11.54 -1.38 15.07
N GLY A 128 11.76 -1.86 13.84
CA GLY A 128 12.77 -2.88 13.55
C GLY A 128 14.19 -2.46 13.93
N ALA A 129 14.56 -1.20 13.67
CA ALA A 129 15.83 -0.63 14.11
C ALA A 129 15.92 -0.56 15.64
N MET A 130 14.86 -0.09 16.30
CA MET A 130 14.79 -0.04 17.77
C MET A 130 14.90 -1.43 18.41
N ILE A 131 14.30 -2.46 17.81
CA ILE A 131 14.46 -3.85 18.25
C ILE A 131 15.92 -4.28 18.18
N ALA A 132 16.64 -3.93 17.11
CA ALA A 132 18.06 -4.26 16.96
C ALA A 132 18.90 -3.57 18.05
N ASP A 133 18.62 -2.29 18.33
CA ASP A 133 19.31 -1.52 19.37
C ASP A 133 19.03 -2.09 20.77
N LEU A 134 17.77 -2.41 21.08
CA LEU A 134 17.38 -3.00 22.37
C LEU A 134 18.05 -4.37 22.61
N ARG A 135 18.22 -5.17 21.56
CA ARG A 135 18.91 -6.47 21.64
C ARG A 135 20.42 -6.33 21.83
N GLY A 136 20.99 -5.20 21.45
CA GLY A 136 22.41 -4.87 21.62
C GLY A 136 22.74 -4.15 22.92
N LEU A 137 21.77 -4.00 23.84
CA LEU A 137 21.98 -3.26 25.07
C LEU A 137 22.97 -3.95 26.02
N ASP A 138 23.89 -3.15 26.52
CA ASP A 138 24.77 -3.49 27.63
C ASP A 138 24.17 -2.93 28.92
N LEU A 139 23.42 -3.77 29.63
CA LEU A 139 22.65 -3.39 30.82
C LEU A 139 23.53 -2.90 31.97
N ASP A 140 24.74 -3.46 32.12
CA ASP A 140 25.69 -3.06 33.16
C ASP A 140 26.18 -1.62 32.93
N ARG A 141 26.30 -1.22 31.66
CA ARG A 141 26.74 0.13 31.27
C ARG A 141 25.62 1.17 31.35
N ILE A 142 24.40 0.83 30.93
CA ILE A 142 23.33 1.82 30.80
C ILE A 142 22.46 1.98 32.05
N GLY A 143 22.39 0.95 32.89
CA GLY A 143 21.55 0.90 34.06
C GLY A 143 20.07 0.57 33.78
N PRO A 144 19.35 0.03 34.77
CA PRO A 144 17.97 -0.45 34.61
C PRO A 144 16.98 0.68 34.31
N GLU A 145 17.15 1.89 34.86
CA GLU A 145 16.24 3.01 34.61
C GLU A 145 16.28 3.46 33.14
N ARG A 146 17.49 3.51 32.55
CA ARG A 146 17.64 3.87 31.13
C ARG A 146 17.13 2.76 30.22
N ALA A 147 17.39 1.50 30.58
CA ALA A 147 16.86 0.35 29.84
C ALA A 147 15.32 0.34 29.85
N GLY A 148 14.70 0.62 31.00
CA GLY A 148 13.26 0.76 31.17
C GLY A 148 12.69 1.91 30.31
N ALA A 149 13.33 3.07 30.32
CA ALA A 149 12.94 4.21 29.48
C ALA A 149 12.99 3.87 27.98
N MET A 150 14.08 3.26 27.50
CA MET A 150 14.20 2.83 26.10
C MET A 150 13.15 1.78 25.73
N TYR A 151 12.80 0.88 26.65
CA TYR A 151 11.73 -0.07 26.42
C TYR A 151 10.35 0.62 26.33
N ARG A 152 10.08 1.64 27.15
CA ARG A 152 8.85 2.47 27.04
C ARG A 152 8.79 3.22 25.71
N ASP A 153 9.92 3.73 25.22
CA ASP A 153 9.99 4.38 23.91
C ASP A 153 9.64 3.38 22.79
N TYR A 154 10.19 2.16 22.84
CA TYR A 154 9.83 1.08 21.93
C TYR A 154 8.33 0.75 21.96
N ILE A 155 7.72 0.66 23.14
CA ILE A 155 6.26 0.44 23.27
C ILE A 155 5.47 1.61 22.69
N SER A 156 5.90 2.84 22.95
CA SER A 156 5.28 4.06 22.40
C SER A 156 5.33 4.07 20.87
N MET A 157 6.43 3.59 20.27
CA MET A 157 6.53 3.43 18.83
C MET A 157 5.53 2.40 18.28
N LYS A 158 5.28 1.30 19.00
CA LYS A 158 4.26 0.30 18.61
C LYS A 158 2.85 0.87 18.71
N LEU A 159 2.57 1.68 19.73
CA LEU A 159 1.29 2.40 19.84
C LEU A 159 1.11 3.37 18.66
N GLY A 160 2.14 4.13 18.30
CA GLY A 160 2.10 4.97 17.09
C GLY A 160 1.87 4.18 15.80
N ALA A 161 2.35 2.94 15.71
CA ALA A 161 2.07 2.08 14.56
C ALA A 161 0.59 1.68 14.46
N ILE A 162 -0.14 1.60 15.58
CA ILE A 162 -1.60 1.38 15.57
C ILE A 162 -2.28 2.58 14.90
N GLU A 163 -1.98 3.81 15.35
CA GLU A 163 -2.57 5.04 14.80
C GLU A 163 -2.30 5.19 13.30
N LEU A 164 -1.05 4.99 12.87
CA LEU A 164 -0.67 5.06 11.46
C LEU A 164 -1.32 3.95 10.64
N GLY A 165 -1.45 2.75 11.21
CA GLY A 165 -2.07 1.62 10.55
C GLY A 165 -3.59 1.80 10.38
N GLU A 166 -4.28 2.38 11.37
CA GLU A 166 -5.68 2.77 11.27
C GLU A 166 -5.90 3.84 10.19
N ALA A 167 -5.03 4.84 10.13
CA ALA A 167 -5.06 5.87 9.09
C ALA A 167 -4.86 5.25 7.69
N ALA A 168 -3.90 4.35 7.54
CA ALA A 168 -3.66 3.63 6.29
C ALA A 168 -4.85 2.76 5.87
N MET A 169 -5.43 1.99 6.79
CA MET A 169 -6.63 1.19 6.55
C MET A 169 -7.83 2.06 6.13
N THR A 170 -8.00 3.21 6.77
CA THR A 170 -9.06 4.16 6.42
C THR A 170 -8.86 4.73 5.02
N ALA A 171 -7.63 5.11 4.66
CA ALA A 171 -7.29 5.60 3.33
C ALA A 171 -7.51 4.54 2.23
N ILE A 172 -7.12 3.29 2.50
CA ILE A 172 -7.36 2.16 1.59
C ILE A 172 -8.86 1.94 1.40
N ARG A 173 -9.64 1.87 2.48
CA ARG A 173 -11.09 1.64 2.41
C ARG A 173 -11.81 2.75 1.63
N SER A 174 -11.46 4.00 1.92
CA SER A 174 -12.06 5.16 1.24
C SER A 174 -11.79 5.13 -0.26
N ASN A 175 -10.63 4.62 -0.67
CA ASN A 175 -10.29 4.46 -2.07
C ASN A 175 -11.05 3.30 -2.75
N ILE A 176 -11.16 2.15 -2.08
CA ILE A 176 -11.91 0.98 -2.57
C ILE A 176 -13.39 1.30 -2.75
N ASP A 177 -13.99 2.03 -1.79
CA ASP A 177 -15.41 2.38 -1.78
C ASP A 177 -15.74 3.58 -2.71
N GLY A 178 -14.72 4.20 -3.32
CA GLY A 178 -14.89 5.36 -4.21
C GLY A 178 -15.21 6.68 -3.50
N THR A 179 -15.09 6.74 -2.16
CA THR A 179 -15.35 7.93 -1.33
C THR A 179 -14.11 8.80 -1.13
N GLY A 180 -12.93 8.33 -1.57
CA GLY A 180 -11.69 9.09 -1.53
C GLY A 180 -11.77 10.35 -2.38
N ARG A 181 -11.53 11.52 -1.76
CA ARG A 181 -11.43 12.81 -2.46
C ARG A 181 -10.42 12.69 -3.61
N ILE A 182 -10.90 12.72 -4.84
CA ILE A 182 -10.08 12.93 -6.02
C ILE A 182 -9.68 14.41 -5.99
N SER A 183 -8.54 14.72 -5.37
CA SER A 183 -7.90 16.04 -5.53
C SER A 183 -7.35 16.13 -6.96
N SER A 184 -8.19 16.54 -7.90
CA SER A 184 -7.77 16.93 -9.25
C SER A 184 -6.99 18.25 -9.17
N PRO A 185 -5.74 18.33 -9.66
CA PRO A 185 -4.96 19.57 -9.65
C PRO A 185 -5.39 20.62 -10.70
N ASP A 186 -6.36 20.32 -11.57
CA ASP A 186 -6.67 21.16 -12.75
C ASP A 186 -7.82 22.17 -12.54
N GLY A 187 -8.24 22.41 -11.29
CA GLY A 187 -9.34 23.35 -10.99
C GLY A 187 -8.96 24.83 -10.95
N ASP A 188 -7.67 25.17 -10.91
CA ASP A 188 -7.22 26.52 -10.49
C ASP A 188 -6.51 27.35 -11.57
N ARG A 189 -6.75 27.02 -12.86
CA ARG A 189 -6.33 27.86 -13.98
C ARG A 189 -7.52 28.26 -14.84
N SER A 190 -8.40 29.08 -14.28
CA SER A 190 -9.35 29.90 -15.04
C SER A 190 -9.78 31.08 -14.16
N GLY A 191 -8.93 32.10 -14.09
CA GLY A 191 -9.30 33.43 -13.63
C GLY A 191 -9.23 34.40 -14.82
N PRO A 192 -10.28 35.20 -15.09
CA PRO A 192 -10.24 36.31 -16.05
C PRO A 192 -9.38 37.48 -15.56
#